data_AF-A0A5S4T945-F1
#
_entry.id   AF-A0A5S4T945-F1
#
_cell.length_a   1.000
_cell.length_b   1.000
_cell.length_c   1.000
_cell.angle_alpha   90.00
_cell.angle_beta   90.00
_cell.angle_gamma   90.00
#
_symmetry.space_group_name_H-M   'P 1'
#
loop_
_entity.id
_entity.type
_entity.pdbx_description
1 polymer ?
#
loop_
_entity_poly.entity_id
_entity_poly.type
_entity_poly.pdbx_seq_one_letter_code
_entity_poly.pdbx_strand_id
1 'polypeptide(L)'
;PVLEQKELPVGVVSAISGATRLAANLTGVAGHAGTVPMPLRRDALAGAAECIVAIEQFCRSDDSGLVGTVGHIDAMPGATNVIPGKVSFTMDIRSQSDMHRKRAVADIVRQVEVIARRRELGLQIDVTHENRSVPCA
;
A
#
# COMPACT_ATOMS: atom_id res chain seq x y z
N PRO A 1 20.41 11.30 -0.94
CA PRO A 1 19.54 12.48 -0.72
C PRO A 1 19.67 13.16 0.66
N VAL A 2 19.63 12.47 1.81
CA VAL A 2 19.63 13.14 3.12
C VAL A 2 20.94 13.88 3.44
N LEU A 3 22.10 13.25 3.20
CA LEU A 3 23.40 13.88 3.43
C LEU A 3 23.64 15.04 2.47
N GLU A 4 23.22 14.89 1.21
CA GLU A 4 23.31 15.91 0.17
C GLU A 4 22.45 17.14 0.49
N GLN A 5 21.20 16.94 0.93
CA GLN A 5 20.34 18.03 1.41
C GLN A 5 20.88 18.74 2.66
N LYS A 6 21.70 18.05 3.45
CA LYS A 6 22.34 18.60 4.66
C LYS A 6 23.79 19.04 4.43
N GLU A 7 24.28 18.97 3.19
CA GLU A 7 25.67 19.25 2.80
C GLU A 7 26.72 18.51 3.67
N LEU A 8 26.40 17.27 4.09
CA LEU A 8 27.28 16.44 4.90
C LEU A 8 28.10 15.47 4.03
N PRO A 9 29.43 15.37 4.25
CA PRO A 9 30.29 14.51 3.43
C PRO A 9 30.20 13.02 3.80
N VAL A 10 29.71 12.69 4.99
CA VAL A 10 29.62 11.31 5.48
C VAL A 10 28.42 11.13 6.41
N GLY A 11 27.81 9.95 6.37
CA GLY A 11 26.78 9.52 7.31
C GLY A 11 27.09 8.12 7.81
N VAL A 12 27.01 7.93 9.13
CA VAL A 12 27.18 6.61 9.74
C VAL A 12 25.84 5.89 9.67
N VAL A 13 25.82 4.71 9.03
CA VAL A 13 24.62 3.87 8.94
C VAL A 13 24.42 3.19 10.29
N SER A 14 23.29 3.45 10.96
CA SER A 14 22.97 2.88 12.27
C SER A 14 22.29 1.51 12.20
N ALA A 15 21.54 1.24 11.14
CA ALA A 15 20.85 -0.03 10.92
C ALA A 15 20.44 -0.20 9.45
N ILE A 16 20.30 -1.45 9.03
CA ILE A 16 19.58 -1.85 7.82
C ILE A 16 18.12 -2.08 8.20
N SER A 17 17.20 -1.29 7.62
CA SER A 17 15.76 -1.40 7.87
C SER A 17 15.23 -2.77 7.44
N GLY A 18 14.39 -3.35 8.29
CA GLY A 18 13.62 -4.54 7.90
C GLY A 18 12.47 -4.15 6.98
N ALA A 19 11.94 -5.11 6.24
CA ALA A 19 10.96 -4.89 5.19
C ALA A 19 9.88 -5.98 5.20
N THR A 20 8.62 -5.57 5.08
CA THR A 20 7.48 -6.46 4.82
C THR A 20 6.89 -6.05 3.49
N ARG A 21 6.78 -7.00 2.55
CA ARG A 21 6.08 -6.80 1.29
C ARG A 21 4.81 -7.61 1.24
N LEU A 22 3.75 -6.96 0.77
CA LEU A 22 2.44 -7.57 0.62
C LEU A 22 1.93 -7.36 -0.80
N ALA A 23 1.03 -8.24 -1.24
CA ALA A 23 0.21 -8.06 -2.42
C ALA A 23 -1.25 -8.05 -1.99
N ALA A 24 -2.01 -7.05 -2.44
CA ALA A 24 -3.44 -6.93 -2.21
C ALA A 24 -4.20 -7.10 -3.52
N ASN A 25 -5.27 -7.89 -3.49
CA ASN A 25 -6.17 -8.12 -4.60
C ASN A 25 -7.57 -7.66 -4.21
N LEU A 26 -8.08 -6.62 -4.89
CA LEU A 26 -9.44 -6.13 -4.75
C LEU A 26 -10.31 -6.68 -5.88
N THR A 27 -11.49 -7.18 -5.53
CA THR A 27 -12.48 -7.72 -6.47
C THR A 27 -13.78 -6.94 -6.35
N GLY A 28 -14.17 -6.30 -7.43
CA GLY A 28 -15.41 -5.59 -7.61
C GLY A 28 -16.27 -6.22 -8.70
N VAL A 29 -16.95 -5.38 -9.50
CA VAL A 29 -17.79 -5.84 -10.62
C VAL A 29 -17.44 -5.05 -11.87
N ALA A 30 -17.01 -5.77 -12.92
CA ALA A 30 -16.78 -5.16 -14.22
C ALA A 30 -18.10 -4.70 -14.84
N GLY A 31 -18.10 -3.54 -15.50
CA GLY A 31 -19.29 -2.99 -16.12
C GLY A 31 -18.97 -1.86 -17.09
N HIS A 32 -19.93 -1.49 -17.93
CA HIS A 32 -19.72 -0.43 -18.91
C HIS A 32 -19.72 0.95 -18.24
N ALA A 33 -18.64 1.71 -18.44
CA ALA A 33 -18.39 2.97 -17.74
C ALA A 33 -19.45 4.06 -18.02
N GLY A 34 -20.14 3.98 -19.16
CA GLY A 34 -21.18 4.96 -19.54
C GLY A 34 -22.61 4.59 -19.12
N THR A 35 -22.88 3.35 -18.72
CA THR A 35 -24.26 2.89 -18.51
C THR A 35 -24.56 2.40 -17.10
N VAL A 36 -23.54 1.93 -16.36
CA VAL A 36 -23.74 1.53 -14.96
C VAL A 36 -23.85 2.79 -14.07
N PRO A 37 -25.00 3.03 -13.40
CA PRO A 37 -25.18 4.16 -12.49
C PRO A 37 -24.18 4.14 -11.33
N MET A 38 -23.72 5.31 -10.89
CA MET A 38 -22.70 5.44 -9.84
C MET A 38 -23.04 4.69 -8.54
N PRO A 39 -24.28 4.72 -8.00
CA PRO A 39 -24.60 4.01 -6.76
C PRO A 39 -24.54 2.48 -6.85
N LEU A 40 -24.54 1.92 -8.07
CA LEU A 40 -24.50 0.47 -8.30
C LEU A 40 -23.08 -0.04 -8.58
N ARG A 41 -22.07 0.86 -8.60
CA ARG A 41 -20.71 0.48 -8.94
C ARG A 41 -20.01 -0.16 -7.75
N ARG A 42 -19.30 -1.25 -8.04
CA ARG A 42 -18.27 -1.84 -7.18
C ARG A 42 -16.94 -1.72 -7.91
N ASP A 43 -16.42 -0.50 -7.97
CA ASP A 43 -15.23 -0.14 -8.73
C ASP A 43 -13.96 -0.49 -7.94
N ALA A 44 -13.24 -1.52 -8.39
CA ALA A 44 -12.06 -2.01 -7.71
C ALA A 44 -10.87 -1.03 -7.82
N LEU A 45 -10.77 -0.25 -8.90
CA LEU A 45 -9.67 0.71 -9.09
C LEU A 45 -9.85 1.94 -8.22
N ALA A 46 -11.08 2.47 -8.14
CA ALA A 46 -11.36 3.56 -7.20
C ALA A 46 -11.14 3.13 -5.75
N GLY A 47 -11.43 1.87 -5.40
CA GLY A 47 -11.09 1.30 -4.09
C GLY A 47 -9.59 1.21 -3.86
N ALA A 48 -8.83 0.70 -4.83
CA ALA A 48 -7.37 0.63 -4.75
C ALA A 48 -6.75 2.02 -4.58
N ALA A 49 -7.20 3.02 -5.35
CA ALA A 49 -6.68 4.39 -5.26
C ALA A 49 -6.85 4.96 -3.85
N GLU A 50 -7.98 4.73 -3.20
CA GLU A 50 -8.20 5.17 -1.83
C GLU A 50 -7.30 4.44 -0.82
N CYS A 51 -7.13 3.13 -0.97
CA CYS A 51 -6.18 2.35 -0.17
C CYS A 51 -4.76 2.91 -0.32
N ILE A 52 -4.32 3.22 -1.54
CA ILE A 52 -2.98 3.75 -1.82
C ILE A 52 -2.74 5.07 -1.12
N VAL A 53 -3.72 5.99 -1.19
CA VAL A 53 -3.63 7.30 -0.51
C VAL A 53 -3.62 7.09 1.01
N ALA A 54 -4.45 6.19 1.55
CA ALA A 54 -4.46 5.90 2.98
C ALA A 54 -3.11 5.34 3.48
N ILE A 55 -2.50 4.42 2.73
CA ILE A 55 -1.16 3.86 3.04
C ILE A 55 -0.11 4.96 3.07
N GLU A 56 -0.10 5.84 2.06
CA GLU A 56 0.83 6.96 1.99
C GLU A 56 0.65 7.93 3.17
N GLN A 57 -0.60 8.28 3.48
CA GLN A 57 -0.94 9.15 4.60
C GLN A 57 -0.52 8.54 5.94
N PHE A 58 -0.78 7.25 6.15
CA PHE A 58 -0.37 6.53 7.36
C PHE A 58 1.13 6.63 7.58
N CYS A 59 1.92 6.34 6.54
CA CYS A 59 3.38 6.40 6.64
C CYS A 59 3.89 7.84 6.80
N ARG A 60 3.25 8.82 6.14
CA ARG A 60 3.63 10.23 6.26
C ARG A 60 3.35 10.79 7.65
N SER A 61 2.32 10.28 8.35
CA SER A 61 2.01 10.69 9.72
C SER A 61 2.89 10.04 10.79
N ASP A 62 3.78 9.11 10.40
CA ASP A 62 4.67 8.44 11.34
C ASP A 62 5.96 9.24 11.55
N ASP A 63 6.18 9.70 12.78
CA ASP A 63 7.40 10.42 13.17
C ASP A 63 8.60 9.48 13.44
N SER A 64 8.39 8.15 13.39
CA SER A 64 9.37 7.13 13.77
C SER A 64 10.13 6.53 12.56
N GLY A 65 10.07 7.18 11.41
CA GLY A 65 10.83 6.80 10.21
C GLY A 65 10.28 5.57 9.49
N LEU A 66 8.98 5.28 9.64
CA LEU A 66 8.28 4.32 8.78
C LEU A 66 8.22 4.86 7.35
N VAL A 67 8.53 4.00 6.38
CA VAL A 67 8.31 4.29 4.97
C VAL A 67 7.45 3.19 4.36
N GLY A 68 6.51 3.60 3.52
CA GLY A 68 5.62 2.69 2.80
C GLY A 68 5.49 3.11 1.36
N THR A 69 5.46 2.15 0.45
CA THR A 69 5.34 2.43 -0.98
C THR A 69 4.48 1.40 -1.68
N VAL A 70 3.57 1.87 -2.52
CA VAL A 70 2.88 1.05 -3.51
C VAL A 70 3.66 1.15 -4.81
N GLY A 71 4.42 0.11 -5.13
CA GLY A 71 5.36 0.12 -6.26
C GLY A 71 4.78 -0.41 -7.57
N HIS A 72 3.65 -1.11 -7.49
CA HIS A 72 2.99 -1.70 -8.64
C HIS A 72 1.48 -1.72 -8.44
N ILE A 73 0.75 -1.44 -9.51
CA ILE A 73 -0.69 -1.57 -9.61
C ILE A 73 -1.03 -2.12 -10.99
N ASP A 74 -1.93 -3.10 -11.03
CA ASP A 74 -2.50 -3.65 -12.24
C ASP A 74 -4.03 -3.68 -12.12
N ALA A 75 -4.72 -3.15 -13.13
CA ALA A 75 -6.16 -2.99 -13.13
C ALA A 75 -6.78 -3.66 -14.35
N MET A 76 -7.59 -4.68 -14.14
CA MET A 76 -8.17 -5.47 -15.21
C MET A 76 -9.64 -5.07 -15.46
N PRO A 77 -10.07 -4.93 -16.73
CA PRO A 77 -9.32 -5.27 -17.95
C PRO A 77 -8.40 -4.14 -18.49
N GLY A 78 -8.36 -2.96 -17.85
CA GLY A 78 -7.51 -1.85 -18.30
C GLY A 78 -8.07 -1.06 -19.49
N ALA A 79 -9.35 -1.25 -19.83
CA ALA A 79 -10.04 -0.51 -20.88
C ALA A 79 -10.65 0.79 -20.34
N THR A 80 -10.55 1.88 -21.11
CA THR A 80 -11.00 3.22 -20.70
C THR A 80 -12.52 3.35 -20.51
N ASN A 81 -13.29 2.48 -21.15
CA ASN A 81 -14.75 2.45 -21.11
C ASN A 81 -15.31 1.32 -20.23
N VAL A 82 -14.48 0.68 -19.40
CA VAL A 82 -14.89 -0.42 -18.51
C VAL A 82 -14.51 -0.09 -17.07
N ILE A 83 -15.47 -0.23 -16.16
CA ILE A 83 -15.25 -0.17 -14.71
C ILE A 83 -14.36 -1.37 -14.34
N PRO A 84 -13.18 -1.17 -13.73
CA PRO A 84 -12.32 -2.28 -13.34
C PRO A 84 -12.97 -3.18 -12.30
N GLY A 85 -13.09 -4.46 -12.63
CA GLY A 85 -13.66 -5.49 -11.74
C GLY A 85 -12.61 -6.15 -10.86
N LYS A 86 -11.32 -6.02 -11.18
CA LYS A 86 -10.23 -6.58 -10.39
C LYS A 86 -9.02 -5.65 -10.44
N VAL A 87 -8.41 -5.41 -9.28
CA VAL A 87 -7.17 -4.65 -9.17
C VAL A 87 -6.24 -5.33 -8.19
N SER A 88 -4.97 -5.43 -8.59
CA SER A 88 -3.89 -5.96 -7.77
C SER A 88 -2.86 -4.85 -7.53
N PHE A 89 -2.37 -4.69 -6.31
CA PHE A 89 -1.32 -3.74 -6.00
C PHE A 89 -0.37 -4.26 -4.93
N THR A 90 0.86 -3.75 -4.90
CA THR A 90 1.88 -4.13 -3.93
C THR A 90 2.03 -3.11 -2.82
N MET A 91 2.52 -3.54 -1.66
CA MET A 91 2.89 -2.66 -0.54
C MET A 91 4.27 -3.07 -0.06
N ASP A 92 5.23 -2.15 0.00
CA ASP A 92 6.57 -2.36 0.60
C ASP A 92 6.68 -1.42 1.80
N ILE A 93 6.64 -1.98 3.01
CA ILE A 93 6.69 -1.24 4.27
C ILE A 93 8.01 -1.54 4.97
N ARG A 94 8.74 -0.49 5.37
CA ARG A 94 10.07 -0.62 6.00
C ARG A 94 10.19 0.25 7.24
N SER A 95 10.92 -0.27 8.23
CA SER A 95 11.31 0.46 9.43
C SER A 95 12.60 -0.14 10.01
N GLN A 96 13.34 0.67 10.76
CA GLN A 96 14.49 0.21 11.55
C GLN A 96 14.06 -0.66 12.75
N SER A 97 12.81 -0.52 13.22
CA SER A 97 12.24 -1.35 14.29
C SER A 97 11.28 -2.40 13.74
N ASP A 98 11.61 -3.68 13.93
CA ASP A 98 10.73 -4.80 13.56
C ASP A 98 9.37 -4.72 14.27
N MET A 99 9.36 -4.32 15.54
CA MET A 99 8.12 -4.18 16.31
C MET A 99 7.23 -3.08 15.74
N HIS A 100 7.84 -1.94 15.37
CA HIS A 100 7.13 -0.82 14.75
C HIS A 100 6.58 -1.22 13.39
N ARG A 101 7.41 -1.84 12.54
CA ARG A 101 6.99 -2.32 11.20
C ARG A 101 5.79 -3.25 11.29
N LYS A 102 5.83 -4.25 12.19
CA LYS A 102 4.74 -5.23 12.32
C LYS A 102 3.43 -4.59 12.77
N ARG A 103 3.48 -3.63 13.69
CA ARG A 103 2.30 -2.86 14.12
C ARG A 103 1.74 -2.04 12.96
N ALA A 104 2.61 -1.28 12.28
CA ALA A 104 2.24 -0.49 11.11
C ALA A 104 1.58 -1.35 10.02
N VAL A 105 2.14 -2.52 9.69
CA VAL A 105 1.55 -3.44 8.71
C VAL A 105 0.15 -3.89 9.15
N ALA A 106 -0.04 -4.25 10.42
CA ALA A 106 -1.35 -4.66 10.92
C ALA A 106 -2.39 -3.51 10.86
N ASP A 107 -1.97 -2.28 11.15
CA ASP A 107 -2.85 -1.10 11.09
C ASP A 107 -3.21 -0.73 9.65
N ILE A 108 -2.23 -0.78 8.73
CA ILE A 108 -2.46 -0.57 7.30
C ILE A 108 -3.43 -1.62 6.75
N VAL A 109 -3.22 -2.90 7.05
CA VAL A 109 -4.13 -3.98 6.62
C VAL A 109 -5.55 -3.71 7.12
N ARG A 110 -5.72 -3.29 8.37
CA ARG A 110 -7.03 -2.94 8.92
C ARG A 110 -7.68 -1.76 8.19
N GLN A 111 -6.91 -0.73 7.83
CA GLN A 111 -7.44 0.40 7.05
C GLN A 111 -7.89 -0.04 5.65
N VAL A 112 -7.09 -0.88 4.98
CA VAL A 112 -7.43 -1.44 3.67
C VAL A 112 -8.71 -2.28 3.75
N GLU A 113 -8.87 -3.11 4.79
CA GLU A 113 -10.09 -3.87 5.04
C GLU A 113 -11.32 -2.98 5.24
N VAL A 114 -11.19 -1.87 6.00
CA VAL A 114 -12.27 -0.91 6.22
C VAL A 114 -12.70 -0.27 4.91
N ILE A 115 -11.74 0.17 4.07
CA ILE A 115 -12.02 0.76 2.76
C ILE A 115 -12.72 -0.25 1.84
N ALA A 116 -12.20 -1.48 1.77
CA ALA A 116 -12.77 -2.54 0.94
C ALA A 116 -14.21 -2.85 1.35
N ARG A 117 -14.49 -3.00 2.66
CA ARG A 117 -15.85 -3.24 3.17
C ARG A 117 -16.80 -2.09 2.86
N ARG A 118 -16.38 -0.85 3.11
CA ARG A 118 -17.20 0.34 2.86
C ARG A 118 -17.53 0.52 1.37
N ARG A 119 -16.68 0.01 0.47
CA ARG A 119 -16.87 0.02 -0.98
C ARG A 119 -17.48 -1.27 -1.55
N GLU A 120 -17.86 -2.21 -0.69
CA GLU A 120 -18.41 -3.52 -1.09
C GLU A 120 -17.49 -4.31 -2.04
N LEU A 121 -16.18 -4.26 -1.79
CA LEU A 121 -15.17 -5.00 -2.55
C LEU A 121 -14.73 -6.25 -1.79
N GLY A 122 -14.53 -7.34 -2.52
CA GLY A 122 -13.76 -8.49 -2.04
C GLY A 122 -12.29 -8.09 -1.89
N LEU A 123 -11.63 -8.60 -0.85
CA LEU A 123 -10.22 -8.31 -0.57
C LEU A 123 -9.49 -9.61 -0.21
N GLN A 124 -8.32 -9.79 -0.80
CA GLN A 124 -7.33 -10.78 -0.41
C GLN A 124 -5.99 -10.07 -0.24
N ILE A 125 -5.26 -10.39 0.83
CA ILE A 125 -3.91 -9.86 1.09
C ILE A 125 -2.99 -11.03 1.39
N ASP A 126 -1.87 -11.08 0.68
CA ASP A 126 -0.82 -12.09 0.84
C ASP A 126 0.51 -11.42 1.19
N VAL A 127 1.23 -11.97 2.18
CA VAL A 127 2.60 -11.54 2.49
C VAL A 127 3.54 -12.23 1.50
N THR A 128 4.22 -11.44 0.67
CA THR A 128 5.09 -11.96 -0.39
C THR A 128 6.55 -11.98 0.02
N HIS A 129 6.96 -11.16 1.00
CA HIS A 129 8.34 -11.08 1.47
C HIS A 129 8.41 -10.53 2.91
N GLU A 130 9.30 -11.07 3.74
CA GLU A 130 9.52 -10.60 5.12
C GLU A 130 11.02 -10.67 5.46
N ASN A 131 11.61 -9.52 5.81
CA ASN A 131 13.00 -9.39 6.27
C ASN A 131 13.06 -8.61 7.60
N ARG A 132 13.90 -9.08 8.53
CA ARG A 132 14.15 -8.41 9.82
C ARG A 132 15.12 -7.25 9.68
N SER A 133 15.03 -6.28 10.58
CA SER A 133 16.03 -5.23 10.70
C SER A 133 17.33 -5.76 11.32
N VAL A 134 18.45 -5.16 10.93
CA VAL A 134 19.78 -5.54 11.41
C VAL A 134 20.50 -4.28 11.91
N PRO A 135 20.91 -4.21 13.19
CA PRO A 135 21.71 -3.10 13.68
C PRO A 135 23.10 -3.12 13.05
N CYS A 136 23.63 -1.95 12.70
CA CYS A 136 25.03 -1.81 12.35
C CYS A 136 25.83 -1.65 13.66
N ALA A 137 26.88 -2.47 13.82
CA ALA A 137 27.72 -2.51 15.01
C ALA A 137 28.52 -1.21 15.20
#